data_AF-A0A493U160-F1
#
_entry.id   AF-A0A493U160-F1
#
_cell.length_a   1.000
_cell.length_b   1.000
_cell.length_c   1.000
_cell.angle_alpha   90.00
_cell.angle_beta   90.00
_cell.angle_gamma   90.00
#
_symmetry.space_group_name_H-M   'P 1'
#
loop_
_entity.id
_entity.type
_entity.pdbx_description
1 polymer ?
#
loop_
_entity_poly.entity_id
_entity_poly.type
_entity_poly.pdbx_seq_one_letter_code
_entity_poly.pdbx_strand_id
1 'polypeptide(L)'
;VSPPPLPFPRYVLGGGSGEQLRAAAVLVSGLRGAGAQVAAALVLAGTGRVVLRDPRGDGTAGCARQFLLQESDVGQDHVQASQRRLAELNPDVEVAVSTEELSEDFLEAFQVVVLTESPLEEQLRVGDICHAKGICFIVADAKGLAGQLFCDFGERFVVDDPAEGDPLYATVQHISQGNPGIVTCAWAEEGRGHRFSDGDLVTFSGLEGMTELNGCKPRTVRVLDTFSLEIGDTRAFSPYRCGGQVLQVRLNQEHLHKSLRQALAMPEIPVRSPAELQRSRSLHTAFRALHAFREERGRLPQPRDPADAERVLELARSLGALLGPLDEDVVRAFASVSAGDLCPVASFIGALAAQEALKAITRKLLPLKQWFYFDALECLAMEGAAGLTQEDCEPVSPRGRWVPGVVWG
;
A
#
# COMPACT_ATOMS: atom_id res chain seq x y z
N VAL A 1 27.46 24.27 10.31
CA VAL A 1 26.82 23.16 11.05
C VAL A 1 25.84 22.53 10.09
N SER A 2 26.18 21.38 9.53
CA SER A 2 25.26 20.62 8.67
C SER A 2 24.00 20.31 9.49
N PRO A 3 22.79 20.47 8.94
CA PRO A 3 21.59 20.03 9.65
C PRO A 3 21.74 18.54 9.99
N PRO A 4 21.20 18.09 11.14
CA PRO A 4 21.20 16.67 11.46
C PRO A 4 20.55 15.89 10.30
N PRO A 5 21.00 14.65 10.02
CA PRO A 5 20.36 13.83 8.99
C PRO A 5 18.87 13.74 9.29
N LEU A 6 18.05 14.11 8.31
CA LEU A 6 16.60 14.00 8.45
C LEU A 6 16.24 12.52 8.66
N PRO A 7 15.22 12.19 9.47
CA PRO A 7 14.78 10.81 9.61
C PRO A 7 14.42 10.26 8.22
N PHE A 8 14.87 9.03 7.92
CA PHE A 8 14.73 8.36 6.60
C PHE A 8 13.37 8.53 5.90
N PRO A 9 12.21 8.53 6.59
CA PRO A 9 10.91 8.76 5.94
C PRO A 9 10.80 10.12 5.22
N ARG A 10 11.49 11.17 5.70
CA ARG A 10 11.45 12.52 5.07
C ARG A 10 12.17 12.56 3.72
N TYR A 11 13.12 11.68 3.46
CA TYR A 11 13.79 11.60 2.15
C TYR A 11 12.94 10.90 1.10
N VAL A 12 12.13 9.92 1.50
CA VAL A 12 11.27 9.15 0.57
C VAL A 12 9.93 9.85 0.33
N LEU A 13 9.40 10.53 1.35
CA LEU A 13 8.10 11.18 1.28
C LEU A 13 8.20 12.69 1.03
N GLY A 14 9.38 13.32 1.14
CA GLY A 14 9.59 14.76 0.93
C GLY A 14 9.14 15.66 2.11
N GLY A 15 9.55 16.94 2.07
CA GLY A 15 9.50 17.86 3.22
C GLY A 15 8.12 18.19 3.81
N GLY A 16 7.06 18.24 2.98
CA GLY A 16 5.69 18.58 3.39
C GLY A 16 4.87 17.42 3.98
N SER A 17 5.28 16.18 3.72
CA SER A 17 4.53 14.98 4.13
C SER A 17 4.56 14.73 5.64
N GLY A 18 5.55 15.29 6.35
CA GLY A 18 5.70 15.10 7.79
C GLY A 18 4.58 15.72 8.63
N GLU A 19 3.99 16.83 8.19
CA GLU A 19 2.85 17.44 8.90
C GLU A 19 1.56 16.64 8.69
N GLN A 20 1.31 16.19 7.46
CA GLN A 20 0.18 15.32 7.14
C GLN A 20 0.25 14.01 7.94
N LEU A 21 1.44 13.39 8.01
CA LEU A 21 1.65 12.18 8.81
C LEU A 21 1.36 12.41 10.29
N ARG A 22 1.90 13.46 10.91
CA ARG A 22 1.67 13.77 12.33
C ARG A 22 0.21 14.10 12.66
N ALA A 23 -0.55 14.62 11.71
CA ALA A 23 -1.97 14.91 11.89
C ALA A 23 -2.88 13.69 11.66
N ALA A 24 -2.36 12.61 11.08
CA ALA A 24 -3.15 11.46 10.69
C ALA A 24 -3.38 10.46 11.83
N ALA A 25 -4.58 9.89 11.83
CA ALA A 25 -5.06 8.79 12.65
C ALA A 25 -5.43 7.61 11.75
N VAL A 26 -4.83 6.44 12.03
CA VAL A 26 -5.05 5.21 11.28
C VAL A 26 -5.55 4.11 12.21
N LEU A 27 -6.58 3.39 11.77
CA LEU A 27 -7.05 2.18 12.43
C LEU A 27 -6.47 0.94 11.74
N VAL A 28 -5.88 0.03 12.51
CA VAL A 28 -5.45 -1.29 12.04
C VAL A 28 -6.25 -2.35 12.81
N SER A 29 -7.18 -3.02 12.12
CA SER A 29 -8.02 -4.07 12.68
C SER A 29 -7.55 -5.45 12.19
N GLY A 30 -7.19 -6.32 13.13
CA GLY A 30 -6.51 -7.60 12.94
C GLY A 30 -5.00 -7.44 13.18
N LEU A 31 -4.44 -8.14 14.17
CA LEU A 31 -3.04 -8.03 14.60
C LEU A 31 -2.28 -9.36 14.47
N ARG A 32 -2.45 -10.04 13.34
CA ARG A 32 -1.55 -11.12 12.91
C ARG A 32 -0.42 -10.57 12.03
N GLY A 33 0.35 -11.43 11.37
CA GLY A 33 1.56 -11.04 10.64
C GLY A 33 1.40 -9.82 9.72
N ALA A 34 0.30 -9.74 8.94
CA ALA A 34 0.08 -8.61 8.03
C ALA A 34 -0.25 -7.32 8.79
N GLY A 35 -1.21 -7.36 9.73
CA GLY A 35 -1.58 -6.20 10.54
C GLY A 35 -0.44 -5.70 11.43
N ALA A 36 0.36 -6.61 11.98
CA ALA A 36 1.60 -6.32 12.71
C ALA A 36 2.57 -5.47 11.88
N GLN A 37 2.78 -5.91 10.63
CA GLN A 37 3.68 -5.26 9.70
C GLN A 37 3.14 -3.88 9.30
N VAL A 38 1.83 -3.76 9.05
CA VAL A 38 1.18 -2.48 8.78
C VAL A 38 1.40 -1.50 9.93
N ALA A 39 1.06 -1.92 11.15
CA ALA A 39 1.19 -1.08 12.34
C ALA A 39 2.64 -0.65 12.57
N ALA A 40 3.61 -1.58 12.49
CA ALA A 40 5.01 -1.26 12.67
C ALA A 40 5.53 -0.26 11.63
N ALA A 41 5.17 -0.45 10.36
CA ALA A 41 5.58 0.46 9.28
C ALA A 41 4.99 1.86 9.46
N LEU A 42 3.72 1.98 9.84
CA LEU A 42 3.07 3.27 10.11
C LEU A 42 3.69 4.01 11.30
N VAL A 43 4.00 3.28 12.38
CA VAL A 43 4.66 3.85 13.56
C VAL A 43 6.07 4.34 13.21
N LEU A 44 6.85 3.54 12.49
CA LEU A 44 8.19 3.93 12.03
C LEU A 44 8.16 5.10 11.03
N ALA A 45 7.09 5.23 10.25
CA ALA A 45 6.90 6.36 9.34
C ALA A 45 6.55 7.67 10.06
N GLY A 46 6.11 7.62 11.32
CA GLY A 46 5.74 8.79 12.10
C GLY A 46 4.29 9.25 11.90
N THR A 47 3.38 8.32 11.62
CA THR A 47 1.93 8.58 11.62
C THR A 47 1.48 9.00 13.02
N GLY A 48 0.75 10.11 13.16
CA GLY A 48 0.46 10.74 14.44
C GLY A 48 -0.21 9.82 15.46
N ARG A 49 -1.24 9.08 15.02
CA ARG A 49 -1.97 8.12 15.85
C ARG A 49 -2.23 6.81 15.11
N VAL A 50 -1.91 5.69 15.75
CA VAL A 50 -2.19 4.34 15.25
C VAL A 50 -3.02 3.59 16.29
N VAL A 51 -4.26 3.28 15.96
CA VAL A 51 -5.18 2.54 16.83
C VAL A 51 -5.22 1.08 16.39
N LEU A 52 -4.98 0.19 17.35
CA LEU A 52 -4.92 -1.25 17.17
C LEU A 52 -6.22 -1.88 17.67
N ARG A 53 -6.80 -2.77 16.88
CA ARG A 53 -7.95 -3.58 17.27
C ARG A 53 -7.74 -5.00 16.80
N ASP A 54 -8.05 -5.99 17.62
CA ASP A 54 -8.19 -7.37 17.15
C ASP A 54 -9.42 -8.00 17.81
N PRO A 55 -10.45 -8.40 17.03
CA PRO A 55 -11.65 -9.00 17.60
C PRO A 55 -11.41 -10.37 18.25
N ARG A 56 -10.23 -10.98 18.06
CA ARG A 56 -9.85 -12.28 18.65
C ARG A 56 -9.00 -12.14 19.93
N GLY A 57 -9.12 -11.01 20.63
CA GLY A 57 -8.26 -10.59 21.76
C GLY A 57 -8.34 -11.43 23.04
N ASP A 58 -8.94 -12.63 23.03
CA ASP A 58 -9.22 -13.45 24.21
C ASP A 58 -8.29 -14.66 24.37
N GLY A 59 -6.97 -14.47 24.27
CA GLY A 59 -5.92 -15.30 24.91
C GLY A 59 -5.91 -16.83 24.68
N THR A 60 -6.82 -17.39 23.90
CA THR A 60 -7.11 -18.84 23.84
C THR A 60 -7.02 -19.42 22.44
N ALA A 61 -6.94 -18.58 21.41
CA ALA A 61 -6.73 -19.03 20.03
C ALA A 61 -5.29 -18.70 19.60
N GLY A 62 -4.38 -19.66 19.88
CA GLY A 62 -3.02 -19.82 19.34
C GLY A 62 -2.27 -18.56 18.93
N CYS A 63 -1.22 -18.19 19.68
CA CYS A 63 -0.28 -17.10 19.39
C CYS A 63 -0.35 -16.63 17.93
N ALA A 64 -0.98 -15.48 17.69
CA ALA A 64 -0.86 -14.78 16.44
C ALA A 64 0.63 -14.74 16.09
N ARG A 65 1.04 -15.47 15.04
CA ARG A 65 2.45 -15.59 14.67
C ARG A 65 2.85 -14.29 14.01
N GLN A 66 3.27 -13.34 14.84
CA GLN A 66 3.78 -12.06 14.43
C GLN A 66 5.04 -11.70 15.22
N PHE A 67 5.90 -10.90 14.60
CA PHE A 67 7.22 -10.55 15.13
C PHE A 67 7.17 -9.63 16.36
N LEU A 68 6.01 -9.05 16.70
CA LEU A 68 5.85 -8.19 17.86
C LEU A 68 5.70 -8.97 19.18
N LEU A 69 5.30 -10.24 19.13
CA LEU A 69 5.07 -11.08 20.31
C LEU A 69 6.26 -11.98 20.62
N GLN A 70 6.51 -12.19 21.91
CA GLN A 70 7.50 -13.13 22.43
C GLN A 70 6.82 -14.36 23.05
N GLU A 71 7.60 -15.41 23.34
CA GLU A 71 7.07 -16.59 24.04
C GLU A 71 6.50 -16.24 25.42
N SER A 72 6.99 -15.18 26.07
CA SER A 72 6.45 -14.68 27.34
C SER A 72 5.06 -14.07 27.23
N ASP A 73 4.61 -13.72 26.03
CA ASP A 73 3.31 -13.08 25.79
C ASP A 73 2.19 -14.11 25.56
N VAL A 74 2.52 -15.41 25.53
CA VAL A 74 1.53 -16.48 25.39
C VAL A 74 0.53 -16.42 26.55
N GLY A 75 -0.77 -16.33 26.20
CA GLY A 75 -1.86 -16.25 27.18
C GLY A 75 -2.13 -14.83 27.71
N GLN A 76 -1.36 -13.83 27.28
CA GLN A 76 -1.67 -12.41 27.49
C GLN A 76 -2.54 -11.88 26.34
N ASP A 77 -3.14 -10.70 26.55
CA ASP A 77 -3.76 -9.93 25.47
C ASP A 77 -2.67 -9.52 24.46
N HIS A 78 -2.71 -10.13 23.27
CA HIS A 78 -1.70 -9.91 22.24
C HIS A 78 -1.77 -8.50 21.66
N VAL A 79 -2.91 -7.84 21.71
CA VAL A 79 -3.07 -6.46 21.23
C VAL A 79 -2.34 -5.51 22.15
N GLN A 80 -2.49 -5.69 23.47
CA GLN A 80 -1.75 -4.92 24.48
C GLN A 80 -0.24 -5.19 24.44
N ALA A 81 0.17 -6.45 24.26
CA ALA A 81 1.58 -6.78 24.08
C ALA A 81 2.17 -6.10 22.82
N SER A 82 1.42 -6.09 21.72
CA SER A 82 1.81 -5.42 20.48
C SER A 82 1.89 -3.91 20.65
N GLN A 83 0.93 -3.30 21.34
CA GLN A 83 0.91 -1.87 21.60
C GLN A 83 2.17 -1.41 22.33
N ARG A 84 2.57 -2.12 23.39
CA ARG A 84 3.79 -1.81 24.16
C ARG A 84 5.02 -1.82 23.28
N ARG A 85 5.16 -2.87 22.46
CA ARG A 85 6.30 -3.01 21.53
C ARG A 85 6.30 -1.91 20.46
N LEU A 86 5.15 -1.59 19.89
CA LEU A 86 5.02 -0.56 18.86
C LEU A 86 5.34 0.83 19.42
N ALA A 87 4.86 1.15 20.63
CA ALA A 87 5.17 2.42 21.29
C ALA A 87 6.68 2.62 21.55
N GLU A 88 7.44 1.54 21.74
CA GLU A 88 8.92 1.59 21.84
C GLU A 88 9.60 1.96 20.52
N LEU A 89 8.99 1.67 19.36
CA LEU A 89 9.60 1.91 18.05
C LEU A 89 9.68 3.41 17.72
N ASN A 90 8.67 4.18 18.11
CA ASN A 90 8.63 5.62 17.86
C ASN A 90 7.79 6.35 18.93
N PRO A 91 8.44 7.00 19.93
CA PRO A 91 7.74 7.72 20.99
C PRO A 91 6.93 8.94 20.54
N ASP A 92 7.14 9.43 19.32
CA ASP A 92 6.39 10.56 18.75
C ASP A 92 5.00 10.15 18.21
N VAL A 93 4.71 8.84 18.17
CA VAL A 93 3.45 8.28 17.66
C VAL A 93 2.58 7.80 18.81
N GLU A 94 1.33 8.24 18.84
CA GLU A 94 0.33 7.71 19.77
C GLU A 94 -0.14 6.33 19.31
N VAL A 95 0.31 5.27 19.98
CA VAL A 95 -0.19 3.90 19.75
C VAL A 95 -1.23 3.55 20.82
N ALA A 96 -2.48 3.37 20.40
CA ALA A 96 -3.60 3.06 21.29
C ALA A 96 -4.25 1.72 20.93
N VAL A 97 -4.95 1.11 21.89
CA VAL A 97 -5.76 -0.10 21.68
C VAL A 97 -7.24 0.28 21.79
N SER A 98 -8.06 -0.26 20.89
CA SER A 98 -9.52 -0.16 20.97
C SER A 98 -10.16 -1.54 20.92
N THR A 99 -11.19 -1.72 21.75
CA THR A 99 -12.11 -2.86 21.73
C THR A 99 -13.49 -2.47 21.20
N GLU A 100 -13.65 -1.22 20.76
CA GLU A 100 -14.92 -0.72 20.24
C GLU A 100 -15.35 -1.48 18.98
N GLU A 101 -16.66 -1.53 18.79
CA GLU A 101 -17.23 -2.01 17.54
C GLU A 101 -16.87 -1.05 16.41
N LEU A 102 -16.67 -1.58 15.19
CA LEU A 102 -16.45 -0.77 14.00
C LEU A 102 -17.76 -0.11 13.55
N SER A 103 -18.32 0.78 14.38
CA SER A 103 -19.48 1.60 14.09
C SER A 103 -19.09 2.78 13.19
N GLU A 104 -20.09 3.42 12.57
CA GLU A 104 -19.87 4.62 11.76
C GLU A 104 -19.18 5.73 12.56
N ASP A 105 -19.72 6.06 13.74
CA ASP A 105 -19.16 7.10 14.63
C ASP A 105 -17.70 6.82 15.03
N PHE A 106 -17.35 5.54 15.27
CA PHE A 106 -15.98 5.17 15.61
C PHE A 106 -15.05 5.33 14.41
N LEU A 107 -15.48 4.92 13.21
CA LEU A 107 -14.68 4.96 12.00
C LEU A 107 -14.39 6.39 11.52
N GLU A 108 -15.31 7.33 11.74
CA GLU A 108 -15.14 8.76 11.39
C GLU A 108 -13.94 9.43 12.08
N ALA A 109 -13.42 8.86 13.16
CA ALA A 109 -12.22 9.36 13.83
C ALA A 109 -10.92 9.12 13.04
N PHE A 110 -10.96 8.33 11.96
CA PHE A 110 -9.77 7.88 11.22
C PHE A 110 -9.75 8.41 9.78
N GLN A 111 -8.57 8.73 9.28
CA GLN A 111 -8.39 9.05 7.86
C GLN A 111 -8.18 7.79 7.02
N VAL A 112 -7.58 6.75 7.61
CA VAL A 112 -7.35 5.46 6.96
C VAL A 112 -7.77 4.33 7.89
N VAL A 113 -8.49 3.36 7.33
CA VAL A 113 -8.91 2.12 8.00
C VAL A 113 -8.33 0.94 7.24
N VAL A 114 -7.51 0.14 7.92
CA VAL A 114 -6.91 -1.07 7.39
C VAL A 114 -7.53 -2.28 8.09
N LEU A 115 -8.16 -3.16 7.32
CA LEU A 115 -8.64 -4.45 7.80
C LEU A 115 -7.71 -5.56 7.33
N THR A 116 -7.37 -6.45 8.26
CA THR A 116 -6.63 -7.68 7.98
C THR A 116 -7.35 -8.87 8.63
N GLU A 117 -7.41 -9.98 7.91
CA GLU A 117 -8.03 -11.24 8.32
C GLU A 117 -9.49 -11.19 8.80
N SER A 118 -10.24 -10.16 8.43
CA SER A 118 -11.66 -10.03 8.76
C SER A 118 -12.54 -10.89 7.84
N PRO A 119 -13.73 -11.31 8.30
CA PRO A 119 -14.74 -11.92 7.43
C PRO A 119 -15.19 -10.95 6.33
N LEU A 120 -15.59 -11.48 5.18
CA LEU A 120 -16.05 -10.67 4.04
C LEU A 120 -17.25 -9.79 4.40
N GLU A 121 -18.17 -10.27 5.25
CA GLU A 121 -19.30 -9.47 5.73
C GLU A 121 -18.85 -8.19 6.45
N GLU A 122 -17.84 -8.30 7.34
CA GLU A 122 -17.28 -7.15 8.04
C GLU A 122 -16.52 -6.23 7.08
N GLN A 123 -15.76 -6.79 6.12
CA GLN A 123 -15.09 -6.02 5.08
C GLN A 123 -16.07 -5.20 4.24
N LEU A 124 -17.20 -5.81 3.83
CA LEU A 124 -18.25 -5.15 3.07
C LEU A 124 -18.93 -4.06 3.89
N ARG A 125 -19.31 -4.34 5.14
CA ARG A 125 -19.97 -3.37 6.03
C ARG A 125 -19.09 -2.16 6.30
N VAL A 126 -17.84 -2.38 6.69
CA VAL A 126 -16.88 -1.30 6.97
C VAL A 126 -16.51 -0.57 5.69
N GLY A 127 -16.29 -1.28 4.59
CA GLY A 127 -15.99 -0.69 3.29
C GLY A 127 -17.09 0.24 2.80
N ASP A 128 -18.37 -0.14 2.94
CA ASP A 128 -19.51 0.71 2.57
C ASP A 128 -19.53 2.01 3.40
N ILE A 129 -19.30 1.92 4.71
CA ILE A 129 -19.23 3.07 5.62
C ILE A 129 -18.07 4.00 5.22
N CYS A 130 -16.86 3.44 5.05
CA CYS A 130 -15.68 4.21 4.72
C CYS A 130 -15.84 4.93 3.38
N HIS A 131 -16.34 4.23 2.35
CA HIS A 131 -16.59 4.81 1.03
C HIS A 131 -17.58 5.97 1.09
N ALA A 132 -18.69 5.80 1.82
CA ALA A 132 -19.72 6.83 1.97
C ALA A 132 -19.23 8.07 2.74
N LYS A 133 -18.29 7.89 3.69
CA LYS A 133 -17.74 8.98 4.52
C LYS A 133 -16.46 9.59 3.97
N GLY A 134 -15.91 9.06 2.88
CA GLY A 134 -14.63 9.51 2.33
C GLY A 134 -13.42 9.12 3.20
N ILE A 135 -13.55 8.05 3.99
CA ILE A 135 -12.44 7.45 4.75
C ILE A 135 -11.70 6.49 3.82
N CYS A 136 -10.37 6.59 3.75
CA CYS A 136 -9.59 5.69 2.91
C CYS A 136 -9.60 4.28 3.51
N PHE A 137 -9.97 3.29 2.71
CA PHE A 137 -10.17 1.92 3.14
C PHE A 137 -9.21 0.96 2.45
N ILE A 138 -8.59 0.09 3.24
CA ILE A 138 -7.62 -0.89 2.76
C ILE A 138 -7.96 -2.25 3.36
N VAL A 139 -7.98 -3.30 2.53
CA VAL A 139 -8.04 -4.71 2.98
C VAL A 139 -6.75 -5.40 2.59
N ALA A 140 -6.12 -6.07 3.54
CA ALA A 140 -4.86 -6.78 3.33
C ALA A 140 -4.91 -8.15 4.00
N ASP A 141 -4.97 -9.21 3.21
CA ASP A 141 -5.04 -10.59 3.71
C ASP A 141 -3.89 -11.43 3.16
N ALA A 142 -3.29 -12.24 4.04
CA ALA A 142 -2.32 -13.27 3.68
C ALA A 142 -2.86 -14.64 4.10
N LYS A 143 -2.82 -15.61 3.19
CA LYS A 143 -3.31 -17.00 3.38
C LYS A 143 -2.29 -17.97 2.79
N GLY A 144 -1.48 -18.56 3.66
CA GLY A 144 -0.38 -19.43 3.27
C GLY A 144 0.60 -18.74 2.33
N LEU A 145 0.68 -19.24 1.10
CA LEU A 145 1.57 -18.73 0.06
C LEU A 145 0.94 -17.64 -0.82
N ALA A 146 -0.28 -17.20 -0.54
CA ALA A 146 -0.98 -16.20 -1.33
C ALA A 146 -1.41 -14.99 -0.49
N GLY A 147 -1.60 -13.86 -1.15
CA GLY A 147 -2.00 -12.62 -0.55
C GLY A 147 -2.89 -11.78 -1.46
N GLN A 148 -3.74 -10.97 -0.85
CA GLN A 148 -4.54 -9.96 -1.54
C GLN A 148 -4.41 -8.61 -0.84
N LEU A 149 -4.47 -7.56 -1.65
CA LEU A 149 -4.53 -6.18 -1.21
C LEU A 149 -5.63 -5.47 -2.01
N PHE A 150 -6.47 -4.71 -1.33
CA PHE A 150 -7.50 -3.86 -1.92
C PHE A 150 -7.39 -2.45 -1.36
N CYS A 151 -7.55 -1.44 -2.22
CA CYS A 151 -7.57 -0.04 -1.84
C CYS A 151 -8.81 0.66 -2.40
N ASP A 152 -9.49 1.42 -1.55
CA ASP A 152 -10.61 2.28 -1.90
C ASP A 152 -10.45 3.64 -1.20
N PHE A 153 -10.04 4.65 -1.95
CA PHE A 153 -9.82 6.01 -1.43
C PHE A 153 -11.00 6.95 -1.74
N GLY A 154 -12.17 6.37 -2.04
CA GLY A 154 -13.41 7.09 -2.32
C GLY A 154 -13.58 7.49 -3.79
N GLU A 155 -14.71 8.14 -4.07
CA GLU A 155 -15.07 8.56 -5.43
C GLU A 155 -14.15 9.67 -5.99
N ARG A 156 -13.50 10.44 -5.10
CA ARG A 156 -12.66 11.57 -5.47
C ARG A 156 -11.44 11.69 -4.58
N PHE A 157 -10.35 11.04 -4.99
CA PHE A 157 -9.05 11.15 -4.36
C PHE A 157 -8.10 11.99 -5.21
N VAL A 158 -7.55 13.07 -4.64
CA VAL A 158 -6.60 13.93 -5.34
C VAL A 158 -5.19 13.57 -4.89
N VAL A 159 -4.34 13.18 -5.85
CA VAL A 159 -2.91 12.95 -5.66
C VAL A 159 -2.20 14.26 -5.99
N ASP A 160 -1.51 14.84 -5.00
CA ASP A 160 -0.80 16.11 -5.14
C ASP A 160 0.52 15.92 -5.91
N ASP A 161 1.18 14.77 -5.73
CA ASP A 161 2.45 14.45 -6.39
C ASP A 161 2.45 12.98 -6.87
N PRO A 162 2.07 12.71 -8.13
CA PRO A 162 1.93 11.35 -8.64
C PRO A 162 3.26 10.69 -9.04
N ALA A 163 4.33 11.48 -9.24
CA ALA A 163 5.57 10.97 -9.81
C ALA A 163 6.55 10.48 -8.73
N GLU A 164 7.34 9.46 -9.07
CA GLU A 164 8.42 8.99 -8.21
C GLU A 164 9.62 9.95 -8.25
N GLY A 165 10.29 10.13 -7.11
CA GLY A 165 11.48 10.98 -6.96
C GLY A 165 11.17 12.47 -6.77
N ASP A 166 12.21 13.27 -6.49
CA ASP A 166 12.07 14.71 -6.25
C ASP A 166 11.74 15.49 -7.53
N PRO A 167 10.95 16.59 -7.44
CA PRO A 167 10.76 17.50 -8.57
C PRO A 167 12.09 18.01 -9.10
N LEU A 168 12.24 18.02 -10.43
CA LEU A 168 13.45 18.54 -11.04
C LEU A 168 13.58 20.04 -10.79
N TYR A 169 14.80 20.49 -10.51
CA TYR A 169 15.10 21.91 -10.44
C TYR A 169 16.47 22.18 -11.08
N ALA A 170 16.63 23.39 -11.62
CA ALA A 170 17.91 23.85 -12.14
C ALA A 170 18.08 25.35 -11.86
N THR A 171 19.31 25.76 -11.57
CA THR A 171 19.65 27.18 -11.40
C THR A 171 19.63 27.86 -12.76
N VAL A 172 19.01 29.03 -12.84
CA VAL A 172 18.98 29.84 -14.06
C VAL A 172 20.27 30.64 -14.15
N GLN A 173 20.97 30.55 -15.28
CA GLN A 173 22.08 31.45 -15.61
C GLN A 173 21.60 32.68 -16.36
N HIS A 174 20.71 32.48 -17.34
CA HIS A 174 20.22 33.54 -18.21
C HIS A 174 18.85 33.20 -18.80
N ILE A 175 18.02 34.22 -19.05
CA ILE A 175 16.76 34.09 -19.80
C ILE A 175 16.73 35.13 -20.92
N SER A 176 16.56 34.70 -22.16
CA SER A 176 16.44 35.61 -23.31
C SER A 176 15.03 36.25 -23.39
N GLN A 177 14.98 37.50 -23.85
CA GLN A 177 13.73 38.18 -24.24
C GLN A 177 13.45 37.86 -25.71
N GLY A 178 12.54 36.94 -25.98
CA GLY A 178 12.29 36.45 -27.33
C GLY A 178 10.98 35.69 -27.46
N ASN A 179 10.67 35.27 -28.69
CA ASN A 179 9.59 34.33 -28.97
C ASN A 179 10.13 33.23 -29.91
N PRO A 180 10.57 32.09 -29.37
CA PRO A 180 10.49 31.73 -27.94
C PRO A 180 11.63 32.31 -27.09
N GLY A 181 11.36 32.53 -25.81
CA GLY A 181 12.36 32.81 -24.78
C GLY A 181 13.11 31.54 -24.40
N ILE A 182 14.43 31.68 -24.24
CA ILE A 182 15.37 30.59 -23.97
C ILE A 182 15.94 30.76 -22.57
N VAL A 183 15.79 29.74 -21.74
CA VAL A 183 16.36 29.64 -20.40
C VAL A 183 17.63 28.82 -20.49
N THR A 184 18.75 29.44 -20.17
CA THR A 184 20.05 28.77 -20.00
C THR A 184 20.21 28.40 -18.53
N CYS A 185 20.31 27.11 -18.25
CA CYS A 185 20.47 26.54 -16.93
C CYS A 185 21.95 26.32 -16.59
N ALA A 186 22.29 26.45 -15.31
CA ALA A 186 23.63 26.17 -14.82
C ALA A 186 23.90 24.67 -14.72
N TRP A 187 25.18 24.32 -14.64
CA TRP A 187 25.64 23.00 -14.25
C TRP A 187 25.06 22.64 -12.88
N ALA A 188 24.20 21.61 -12.84
CA ALA A 188 23.77 21.03 -11.57
C ALA A 188 24.89 20.16 -10.97
N GLU A 189 24.75 19.82 -9.69
CA GLU A 189 25.65 18.87 -9.02
C GLU A 189 25.72 17.55 -9.83
N GLU A 190 26.94 17.01 -10.00
CA GLU A 190 27.30 15.83 -10.81
C GLU A 190 27.40 16.00 -12.34
N GLY A 191 27.34 17.22 -12.87
CA GLY A 191 27.68 17.46 -14.30
C GLY A 191 26.66 16.95 -15.31
N ARG A 192 25.44 16.65 -14.85
CA ARG A 192 24.28 16.41 -15.71
C ARG A 192 23.48 17.71 -15.71
N GLY A 193 23.12 18.23 -16.88
CA GLY A 193 22.37 19.49 -16.99
C GLY A 193 20.96 19.44 -16.41
N HIS A 194 20.00 20.14 -16.99
CA HIS A 194 18.72 20.43 -16.33
C HIS A 194 17.76 19.22 -16.17
N ARG A 195 18.01 18.08 -16.84
CA ARG A 195 17.25 16.80 -16.76
C ARG A 195 15.75 16.84 -17.12
N PHE A 196 15.15 18.00 -17.38
CA PHE A 196 13.79 18.11 -17.92
C PHE A 196 13.64 17.41 -19.27
N SER A 197 12.39 17.04 -19.59
CA SER A 197 11.95 16.47 -20.86
C SER A 197 10.95 17.38 -21.57
N ASP A 198 10.77 17.17 -22.88
CA ASP A 198 9.78 17.88 -23.67
C ASP A 198 8.37 17.70 -23.08
N GLY A 199 7.67 18.81 -22.85
CA GLY A 199 6.32 18.83 -22.29
C GLY A 199 6.27 18.94 -20.76
N ASP A 200 7.41 18.93 -20.07
CA ASP A 200 7.45 19.19 -18.63
C ASP A 200 6.88 20.58 -18.32
N LEU A 201 6.16 20.67 -17.21
CA LEU A 201 5.64 21.93 -16.71
C LEU A 201 6.62 22.51 -15.70
N VAL A 202 6.91 23.80 -15.83
CA VAL A 202 7.83 24.51 -14.92
C VAL A 202 7.26 25.82 -14.43
N THR A 203 7.78 26.27 -13.29
CA THR A 203 7.63 27.62 -12.75
C THR A 203 9.01 28.15 -12.33
N PHE A 204 9.08 29.43 -12.02
CA PHE A 204 10.34 30.08 -11.62
C PHE A 204 10.23 30.69 -10.22
N SER A 205 11.35 30.75 -9.53
CA SER A 205 11.46 31.47 -8.26
C SER A 205 12.82 32.14 -8.13
N GLY A 206 12.87 33.27 -7.41
CA GLY A 206 14.12 33.96 -7.09
C GLY A 206 14.81 34.65 -8.27
N LEU A 207 14.12 34.89 -9.39
CA LEU A 207 14.67 35.68 -10.51
C LEU A 207 14.74 37.16 -10.13
N GLU A 208 15.92 37.77 -10.30
CA GLU A 208 16.07 39.22 -10.28
C GLU A 208 16.07 39.76 -11.72
N GLY A 209 15.11 40.63 -12.03
CA GLY A 209 14.74 40.93 -13.42
C GLY A 209 13.92 39.79 -14.04
N MET A 210 13.02 40.12 -14.97
CA MET A 210 12.02 39.18 -15.48
C MET A 210 11.13 38.59 -14.34
N THR A 211 10.77 39.43 -13.37
CA THR A 211 10.03 39.03 -12.16
C THR A 211 8.63 38.51 -12.46
N GLU A 212 8.10 38.80 -13.64
CA GLU A 212 6.83 38.29 -14.15
C GLU A 212 6.80 36.76 -14.24
N LEU A 213 7.97 36.12 -14.31
CA LEU A 213 8.12 34.67 -14.28
C LEU A 213 8.10 34.07 -12.87
N ASN A 214 8.40 34.86 -11.82
CA ASN A 214 8.43 34.35 -10.45
C ASN A 214 7.00 33.96 -10.01
N GLY A 215 6.80 32.67 -9.70
CA GLY A 215 5.49 32.13 -9.32
C GLY A 215 4.46 32.15 -10.46
N CYS A 216 4.90 32.20 -11.72
CA CYS A 216 3.99 32.19 -12.85
C CYS A 216 3.18 30.88 -12.92
N LYS A 217 2.03 30.92 -13.62
CA LYS A 217 1.28 29.70 -13.96
C LYS A 217 2.21 28.70 -14.66
N PRO A 218 2.07 27.39 -14.40
CA PRO A 218 2.95 26.39 -14.98
C PRO A 218 3.01 26.50 -16.51
N ARG A 219 4.22 26.53 -17.07
CA ARG A 219 4.45 26.64 -18.51
C ARG A 219 5.11 25.38 -19.01
N THR A 220 4.73 24.92 -20.20
CA THR A 220 5.36 23.78 -20.87
C THR A 220 6.73 24.19 -21.39
N VAL A 221 7.73 23.35 -21.16
CA VAL A 221 9.07 23.52 -21.70
C VAL A 221 9.32 22.60 -22.88
N ARG A 222 10.18 23.06 -23.79
CA ARG A 222 10.80 22.22 -24.81
C ARG A 222 12.30 22.26 -24.64
N VAL A 223 12.92 21.09 -24.62
CA VAL A 223 14.35 20.89 -24.43
C VAL A 223 15.06 21.15 -25.75
N LEU A 224 16.02 22.09 -25.75
CA LEU A 224 16.85 22.38 -26.93
C LEU A 224 18.16 21.58 -26.87
N ASP A 225 18.79 21.56 -25.69
CA ASP A 225 20.02 20.82 -25.42
C ASP A 225 20.10 20.49 -23.92
N THR A 226 21.25 20.02 -23.43
CA THR A 226 21.45 19.62 -22.03
C THR A 226 21.30 20.79 -21.02
N PHE A 227 21.44 22.03 -21.47
CA PHE A 227 21.49 23.25 -20.65
C PHE A 227 20.45 24.30 -21.05
N SER A 228 19.72 24.12 -22.15
CA SER A 228 18.82 25.13 -22.70
C SER A 228 17.38 24.63 -22.83
N LEU A 229 16.45 25.41 -22.28
CA LEU A 229 15.01 25.17 -22.33
C LEU A 229 14.29 26.31 -23.06
N GLU A 230 13.27 25.98 -23.83
CA GLU A 230 12.37 26.91 -24.47
C GLU A 230 11.08 27.06 -23.63
N ILE A 231 10.66 28.29 -23.29
CA ILE A 231 9.53 28.54 -22.37
C ILE A 231 8.40 29.39 -22.96
N GLY A 232 8.42 29.65 -24.28
CA GLY A 232 7.44 30.49 -24.99
C GLY A 232 7.76 31.98 -24.93
N ASP A 233 6.80 32.85 -25.27
CA ASP A 233 7.04 34.30 -25.44
C ASP A 233 7.45 34.97 -24.11
N THR A 234 8.55 35.74 -24.15
CA THR A 234 9.10 36.56 -23.06
C THR A 234 9.36 38.01 -23.49
N ARG A 235 8.93 38.43 -24.70
CA ARG A 235 9.21 39.77 -25.24
C ARG A 235 8.62 40.92 -24.41
N ALA A 236 7.51 40.67 -23.74
CA ALA A 236 6.80 41.67 -22.94
C ALA A 236 7.36 41.80 -21.50
N PHE A 237 8.29 40.93 -21.09
CA PHE A 237 8.80 40.91 -19.72
C PHE A 237 9.98 41.84 -19.55
N SER A 238 10.21 42.25 -18.30
CA SER A 238 11.43 42.96 -17.92
C SER A 238 12.71 42.15 -18.22
N PRO A 239 13.83 42.81 -18.55
CA PRO A 239 15.08 42.11 -18.85
C PRO A 239 15.57 41.36 -17.61
N TYR A 240 16.02 40.12 -17.83
CA TYR A 240 16.66 39.30 -16.81
C TYR A 240 17.96 39.98 -16.33
N ARG A 241 18.24 39.93 -15.02
CA ARG A 241 19.50 40.43 -14.44
C ARG A 241 20.35 39.30 -13.89
N CYS A 242 19.84 38.54 -12.93
CA CYS A 242 20.58 37.43 -12.31
C CYS A 242 19.70 36.52 -11.45
N GLY A 243 20.26 35.37 -11.11
CA GLY A 243 19.71 34.46 -10.11
C GLY A 243 18.49 33.68 -10.60
N GLY A 244 17.86 33.02 -9.63
CA GLY A 244 16.64 32.26 -9.82
C GLY A 244 16.84 30.79 -10.18
N GLN A 245 15.74 30.06 -10.06
CA GLN A 245 15.67 28.62 -10.30
C GLN A 245 14.42 28.32 -11.11
N VAL A 246 14.56 27.36 -12.03
CA VAL A 246 13.44 26.70 -12.68
C VAL A 246 13.07 25.47 -11.87
N LEU A 247 11.78 25.31 -11.57
CA LEU A 247 11.23 24.25 -10.74
C LEU A 247 10.17 23.49 -11.54
N GLN A 248 10.28 22.16 -11.60
CA GLN A 248 9.25 21.31 -12.19
C GLN A 248 7.97 21.43 -11.37
N VAL A 249 6.85 21.66 -12.05
CA VAL A 249 5.52 21.62 -11.45
C VAL A 249 4.86 20.32 -11.86
N ARG A 250 4.50 19.51 -10.87
CA ARG A 250 3.68 18.31 -11.07
C ARG A 250 2.23 18.69 -10.84
N LEU A 251 1.38 18.38 -11.81
CA LEU A 251 -0.05 18.63 -11.68
C LEU A 251 -0.68 17.55 -10.83
N ASN A 252 -1.67 17.95 -10.04
CA ASN A 252 -2.47 17.02 -9.28
C ASN A 252 -3.26 16.10 -10.22
N GLN A 253 -3.48 14.86 -9.79
CA GLN A 253 -4.28 13.89 -10.53
C GLN A 253 -5.46 13.45 -9.67
N GLU A 254 -6.65 13.45 -10.29
CA GLU A 254 -7.87 12.97 -9.65
C GLU A 254 -8.06 11.49 -9.99
N HIS A 255 -8.21 10.68 -8.94
CA HIS A 255 -8.43 9.25 -9.03
C HIS A 255 -9.78 8.89 -8.40
N LEU A 256 -10.49 8.00 -9.08
CA LEU A 256 -11.77 7.48 -8.63
C LEU A 256 -11.61 6.00 -8.28
N HIS A 257 -12.03 5.64 -7.08
CA HIS A 257 -12.13 4.27 -6.61
C HIS A 257 -13.60 3.84 -6.54
N LYS A 258 -13.82 2.54 -6.70
CA LYS A 258 -15.13 1.90 -6.57
C LYS A 258 -15.22 1.35 -5.15
N SER A 259 -16.44 1.34 -4.61
CA SER A 259 -16.72 0.62 -3.36
C SER A 259 -16.30 -0.85 -3.46
N LEU A 260 -15.95 -1.45 -2.32
CA LEU A 260 -15.57 -2.87 -2.26
C LEU A 260 -16.60 -3.79 -2.92
N ARG A 261 -17.91 -3.54 -2.75
CA ARG A 261 -18.98 -4.34 -3.40
C ARG A 261 -18.90 -4.31 -4.92
N GLN A 262 -18.75 -3.13 -5.49
CA GLN A 262 -18.63 -2.95 -6.94
C GLN A 262 -17.33 -3.57 -7.45
N ALA A 263 -16.23 -3.39 -6.71
CA ALA A 263 -14.92 -3.92 -7.05
C ALA A 263 -14.83 -5.45 -6.93
N LEU A 264 -15.60 -6.09 -6.05
CA LEU A 264 -15.71 -7.55 -5.96
C LEU A 264 -16.48 -8.16 -7.14
N ALA A 265 -17.48 -7.44 -7.65
CA ALA A 265 -18.25 -7.89 -8.80
C ALA A 265 -17.45 -7.74 -10.11
N MET A 266 -16.73 -6.62 -10.25
CA MET A 266 -15.93 -6.32 -11.45
C MET A 266 -14.56 -5.74 -11.04
N PRO A 267 -13.57 -6.61 -10.78
CA PRO A 267 -12.28 -6.19 -10.22
C PRO A 267 -11.40 -5.48 -11.25
N GLU A 268 -10.83 -4.35 -10.83
CA GLU A 268 -9.75 -3.65 -11.52
C GLU A 268 -8.40 -4.11 -10.95
N ILE A 269 -7.66 -4.89 -11.75
CA ILE A 269 -6.37 -5.49 -11.38
C ILE A 269 -5.32 -5.00 -12.39
N PRO A 270 -4.40 -4.11 -11.99
CA PRO A 270 -3.36 -3.61 -12.87
C PRO A 270 -2.26 -4.68 -13.01
N VAL A 271 -2.12 -5.24 -14.21
CA VAL A 271 -1.15 -6.29 -14.54
C VAL A 271 -0.49 -6.02 -15.89
N ARG A 272 0.68 -6.63 -16.12
CA ARG A 272 1.48 -6.38 -17.33
C ARG A 272 1.16 -7.35 -18.46
N SER A 273 0.61 -8.52 -18.13
CA SER A 273 0.32 -9.57 -19.12
C SER A 273 -1.07 -10.19 -18.94
N PRO A 274 -1.68 -10.73 -20.02
CA PRO A 274 -2.94 -11.47 -19.92
C PRO A 274 -2.87 -12.72 -19.03
N ALA A 275 -1.71 -13.38 -18.97
CA ALA A 275 -1.49 -14.56 -18.11
C ALA A 275 -1.52 -14.17 -16.62
N GLU A 276 -0.85 -13.08 -16.25
CA GLU A 276 -0.95 -12.51 -14.90
C GLU A 276 -2.39 -12.12 -14.55
N LEU A 277 -3.14 -11.58 -15.52
CA LEU A 277 -4.55 -11.24 -15.32
C LEU A 277 -5.39 -12.48 -14.99
N GLN A 278 -5.19 -13.58 -15.74
CA GLN A 278 -5.91 -14.84 -15.50
C GLN A 278 -5.56 -15.43 -14.13
N ARG A 279 -4.27 -15.46 -13.76
CA ARG A 279 -3.82 -15.92 -12.44
C ARG A 279 -4.43 -15.07 -11.32
N SER A 280 -4.39 -13.75 -11.47
CA SER A 280 -4.98 -12.81 -10.49
C SER A 280 -6.50 -12.96 -10.36
N ARG A 281 -7.23 -13.17 -11.47
CA ARG A 281 -8.68 -13.46 -11.44
C ARG A 281 -9.01 -14.80 -10.76
N SER A 282 -8.15 -15.79 -10.95
CA SER A 282 -8.28 -17.08 -10.28
C SER A 282 -8.09 -16.93 -8.77
N LEU A 283 -7.07 -16.17 -8.34
CA LEU A 283 -6.87 -15.83 -6.93
C LEU A 283 -8.00 -14.98 -6.35
N HIS A 284 -8.47 -13.96 -7.06
CA HIS A 284 -9.63 -13.14 -6.67
C HIS A 284 -10.85 -14.03 -6.35
N THR A 285 -11.12 -14.98 -7.25
CA THR A 285 -12.21 -15.92 -7.08
C THR A 285 -11.94 -16.91 -5.95
N ALA A 286 -10.70 -17.36 -5.77
CA ALA A 286 -10.29 -18.28 -4.71
C ALA A 286 -10.44 -17.65 -3.31
N PHE A 287 -10.04 -16.38 -3.12
CA PHE A 287 -10.26 -15.65 -1.86
C PHE A 287 -11.75 -15.48 -1.56
N ARG A 288 -12.58 -15.17 -2.57
CA ARG A 288 -14.04 -15.13 -2.40
C ARG A 288 -14.62 -16.49 -2.02
N ALA A 289 -14.17 -17.55 -2.69
CA ALA A 289 -14.56 -18.92 -2.37
C ALA A 289 -14.12 -19.34 -0.96
N LEU A 290 -12.96 -18.87 -0.48
CA LEU A 290 -12.49 -19.12 0.87
C LEU A 290 -13.39 -18.49 1.93
N HIS A 291 -13.87 -17.26 1.69
CA HIS A 291 -14.86 -16.63 2.57
C HIS A 291 -16.17 -17.42 2.59
N ALA A 292 -16.69 -17.82 1.43
CA ALA A 292 -17.90 -18.64 1.33
C ALA A 292 -17.74 -20.01 2.01
N PHE A 293 -16.58 -20.65 1.85
CA PHE A 293 -16.25 -21.92 2.51
C PHE A 293 -16.25 -21.77 4.03
N ARG A 294 -15.64 -20.70 4.54
CA ARG A 294 -15.59 -20.41 5.98
C ARG A 294 -16.98 -20.14 6.55
N GLU A 295 -17.85 -19.49 5.79
CA GLU A 295 -19.25 -19.27 6.16
C GLU A 295 -20.03 -20.60 6.20
N GLU A 296 -19.83 -21.48 5.20
CA GLU A 296 -20.49 -22.80 5.14
C GLU A 296 -20.02 -23.76 6.25
N ARG A 297 -18.71 -23.80 6.53
CA ARG A 297 -18.09 -24.83 7.37
C ARG A 297 -17.67 -24.35 8.76
N GLY A 298 -17.69 -23.05 9.02
CA GLY A 298 -17.22 -22.44 10.27
C GLY A 298 -15.70 -22.53 10.48
N ARG A 299 -14.94 -23.03 9.51
CA ARG A 299 -13.48 -23.20 9.55
C ARG A 299 -12.85 -22.93 8.18
N LEU A 300 -11.53 -22.75 8.16
CA LEU A 300 -10.76 -22.74 6.91
C LEU A 300 -10.57 -24.18 6.37
N PRO A 301 -10.26 -24.35 5.08
CA PRO A 301 -9.85 -25.63 4.50
C PRO A 301 -8.71 -26.27 5.30
N GLN A 302 -8.76 -27.57 5.51
CA GLN A 302 -7.66 -28.30 6.14
C GLN A 302 -6.46 -28.34 5.18
N PRO A 303 -5.22 -28.22 5.68
CA PRO A 303 -4.05 -28.28 4.82
C PRO A 303 -3.96 -29.61 4.08
N ARG A 304 -3.66 -29.53 2.78
CA ARG A 304 -3.52 -30.69 1.88
C ARG A 304 -4.74 -31.63 1.82
N ASP A 305 -5.90 -31.23 2.32
CA ASP A 305 -7.12 -32.05 2.22
C ASP A 305 -7.76 -31.91 0.83
N PRO A 306 -7.91 -33.01 0.06
CA PRO A 306 -8.44 -32.94 -1.28
C PRO A 306 -9.94 -32.63 -1.33
N ALA A 307 -10.72 -33.03 -0.31
CA ALA A 307 -12.17 -32.82 -0.30
C ALA A 307 -12.51 -31.35 -0.07
N ASP A 308 -11.83 -30.70 0.88
CA ASP A 308 -11.95 -29.27 1.11
C ASP A 308 -11.44 -28.46 -0.09
N ALA A 309 -10.34 -28.89 -0.74
CA ALA A 309 -9.82 -28.22 -1.93
C ALA A 309 -10.80 -28.28 -3.11
N GLU A 310 -11.42 -29.44 -3.37
CA GLU A 310 -12.47 -29.56 -4.38
C GLU A 310 -13.70 -28.73 -4.01
N ARG A 311 -14.08 -28.67 -2.72
CA ARG A 311 -15.21 -27.84 -2.29
C ARG A 311 -14.95 -26.34 -2.53
N VAL A 312 -13.74 -25.86 -2.25
CA VAL A 312 -13.35 -24.48 -2.57
C VAL A 312 -13.37 -24.24 -4.08
N LEU A 313 -12.94 -25.20 -4.89
CA LEU A 313 -13.00 -25.10 -6.34
C LEU A 313 -14.45 -25.03 -6.86
N GLU A 314 -15.37 -25.82 -6.32
CA GLU A 314 -16.80 -25.74 -6.66
C GLU A 314 -17.38 -24.36 -6.36
N LEU A 315 -17.09 -23.82 -5.17
CA LEU A 315 -17.49 -22.46 -4.79
C LEU A 315 -16.87 -21.42 -5.73
N ALA A 316 -15.58 -21.58 -6.07
CA ALA A 316 -14.90 -20.69 -7.00
C ALA A 316 -15.54 -20.71 -8.40
N ARG A 317 -15.85 -21.89 -8.95
CA ARG A 317 -16.56 -22.01 -10.24
C ARG A 317 -17.91 -21.29 -10.22
N SER A 318 -18.65 -21.39 -9.12
CA SER A 318 -19.95 -20.72 -8.98
C SER A 318 -19.83 -19.20 -8.91
N LEU A 319 -18.80 -18.68 -8.23
CA LEU A 319 -18.59 -17.23 -8.02
C LEU A 319 -17.85 -16.55 -9.18
N GLY A 320 -17.03 -17.30 -9.92
CA GLY A 320 -16.14 -16.82 -10.97
C GLY A 320 -16.74 -16.87 -12.38
N ALA A 321 -17.96 -17.37 -12.56
CA ALA A 321 -18.58 -17.56 -13.87
C ALA A 321 -18.58 -16.31 -14.77
N LEU A 322 -18.60 -15.11 -14.16
CA LEU A 322 -18.59 -13.82 -14.86
C LEU A 322 -17.18 -13.26 -15.14
N LEU A 323 -16.13 -13.81 -14.52
CA LEU A 323 -14.76 -13.26 -14.57
C LEU A 323 -13.86 -13.93 -15.62
N GLY A 324 -14.32 -15.04 -16.22
CA GLY A 324 -13.62 -15.79 -17.27
C GLY A 324 -13.11 -17.15 -16.80
N PRO A 325 -12.21 -17.79 -17.58
CA PRO A 325 -11.71 -19.12 -17.26
C PRO A 325 -10.84 -19.10 -16.00
N LEU A 326 -11.09 -20.06 -15.10
CA LEU A 326 -10.33 -20.26 -13.87
C LEU A 326 -9.16 -21.22 -14.11
N ASP A 327 -8.02 -20.89 -13.52
CA ASP A 327 -6.94 -21.84 -13.32
C ASP A 327 -7.27 -22.69 -12.08
N GLU A 328 -7.77 -23.90 -12.30
CA GLU A 328 -8.24 -24.78 -11.23
C GLU A 328 -7.10 -25.26 -10.34
N ASP A 329 -5.90 -25.43 -10.88
CA ASP A 329 -4.75 -25.92 -10.14
C ASP A 329 -4.27 -24.85 -9.16
N VAL A 330 -4.29 -23.57 -9.56
CA VAL A 330 -4.06 -22.43 -8.66
C VAL A 330 -5.08 -22.42 -7.51
N VAL A 331 -6.37 -22.65 -7.79
CA VAL A 331 -7.43 -22.64 -6.76
C VAL A 331 -7.25 -23.81 -5.77
N ARG A 332 -6.97 -25.02 -6.26
CA ARG A 332 -6.70 -26.19 -5.40
C ARG A 332 -5.45 -25.98 -4.55
N ALA A 333 -4.37 -25.51 -5.17
CA ALA A 333 -3.11 -25.23 -4.49
C ALA A 333 -3.31 -24.17 -3.39
N PHE A 334 -4.02 -23.08 -3.70
CA PHE A 334 -4.41 -22.06 -2.72
C PHE A 334 -5.22 -22.64 -1.56
N ALA A 335 -6.26 -23.42 -1.83
CA ALA A 335 -7.09 -24.04 -0.80
C ALA A 335 -6.23 -24.88 0.16
N SER A 336 -5.30 -25.68 -0.40
CA SER A 336 -4.42 -26.57 0.34
C SER A 336 -3.46 -25.87 1.32
N VAL A 337 -3.19 -24.58 1.13
CA VAL A 337 -2.29 -23.78 1.99
C VAL A 337 -2.99 -22.65 2.73
N SER A 338 -4.28 -22.42 2.48
CA SER A 338 -5.01 -21.24 2.95
C SER A 338 -5.11 -21.10 4.47
N ALA A 339 -5.00 -22.20 5.22
CA ALA A 339 -4.93 -22.21 6.68
C ALA A 339 -3.55 -21.81 7.24
N GLY A 340 -2.51 -21.77 6.40
CA GLY A 340 -1.16 -21.38 6.77
C GLY A 340 -1.01 -19.89 7.05
N ASP A 341 -0.10 -19.55 7.95
CA ASP A 341 0.26 -18.18 8.32
C ASP A 341 1.79 -18.04 8.15
N LEU A 342 2.21 -17.59 6.96
CA LEU A 342 3.63 -17.48 6.59
C LEU A 342 4.10 -16.04 6.73
N CYS A 343 5.07 -15.84 7.64
CA CYS A 343 5.65 -14.52 7.93
C CYS A 343 6.13 -13.78 6.66
N PRO A 344 6.81 -14.40 5.67
CA PRO A 344 7.24 -13.69 4.45
C PRO A 344 6.08 -13.09 3.65
N VAL A 345 5.00 -13.86 3.43
CA VAL A 345 3.84 -13.40 2.65
C VAL A 345 3.08 -12.33 3.42
N ALA A 346 2.86 -12.56 4.71
CA ALA A 346 2.21 -11.60 5.60
C ALA A 346 2.98 -10.27 5.67
N SER A 347 4.31 -10.32 5.77
CA SER A 347 5.18 -9.14 5.79
C SER A 347 5.18 -8.41 4.44
N PHE A 348 5.19 -9.15 3.32
CA PHE A 348 5.14 -8.55 1.99
C PHE A 348 3.82 -7.79 1.77
N ILE A 349 2.68 -8.45 2.00
CA ILE A 349 1.36 -7.83 1.86
C ILE A 349 1.17 -6.68 2.85
N GLY A 350 1.59 -6.87 4.11
CA GLY A 350 1.51 -5.82 5.13
C GLY A 350 2.37 -4.60 4.80
N ALA A 351 3.55 -4.78 4.21
CA ALA A 351 4.39 -3.67 3.76
C ALA A 351 3.76 -2.89 2.60
N LEU A 352 3.15 -3.58 1.63
CA LEU A 352 2.40 -2.92 0.56
C LEU A 352 1.20 -2.15 1.11
N ALA A 353 0.42 -2.76 2.00
CA ALA A 353 -0.72 -2.10 2.65
C ALA A 353 -0.31 -0.85 3.45
N ALA A 354 0.82 -0.92 4.17
CA ALA A 354 1.37 0.23 4.88
C ALA A 354 1.75 1.36 3.90
N GLN A 355 2.39 1.01 2.78
CA GLN A 355 2.75 1.99 1.76
C GLN A 355 1.51 2.66 1.18
N GLU A 356 0.46 1.90 0.86
CA GLU A 356 -0.81 2.47 0.37
C GLU A 356 -1.48 3.37 1.41
N ALA A 357 -1.42 3.02 2.71
CA ALA A 357 -1.89 3.89 3.78
C ALA A 357 -1.09 5.20 3.86
N LEU A 358 0.23 5.16 3.67
CA LEU A 358 1.06 6.38 3.60
C LEU A 358 0.72 7.24 2.38
N LYS A 359 0.43 6.63 1.22
CA LYS A 359 -0.05 7.36 0.03
C LYS A 359 -1.40 8.03 0.29
N ALA A 360 -2.32 7.33 0.97
CA ALA A 360 -3.62 7.90 1.36
C ALA A 360 -3.47 9.14 2.26
N ILE A 361 -2.56 9.09 3.24
CA ILE A 361 -2.30 10.19 4.17
C ILE A 361 -1.61 11.37 3.49
N THR A 362 -0.56 11.08 2.72
CA THR A 362 0.34 12.12 2.18
C THR A 362 -0.11 12.67 0.83
N ARG A 363 -1.04 11.97 0.15
CA ARG A 363 -1.46 12.26 -1.24
C ARG A 363 -0.30 12.27 -2.22
N LYS A 364 0.73 11.47 -1.93
CA LYS A 364 1.90 11.28 -2.79
C LYS A 364 1.89 9.89 -3.39
N LEU A 365 2.51 9.80 -4.58
CA LEU A 365 2.58 8.62 -5.42
C LEU A 365 1.20 8.16 -5.88
N LEU A 366 1.18 7.41 -6.97
CA LEU A 366 -0.07 6.82 -7.46
C LEU A 366 -0.54 5.70 -6.53
N PRO A 367 -1.80 5.74 -6.07
CA PRO A 367 -2.36 4.68 -5.27
C PRO A 367 -2.63 3.44 -6.14
N LEU A 368 -2.64 2.28 -5.50
CA LEU A 368 -3.11 1.05 -6.14
C LEU A 368 -4.57 1.24 -6.59
N LYS A 369 -4.86 0.82 -7.82
CA LYS A 369 -6.20 0.87 -8.42
C LYS A 369 -6.60 -0.51 -8.94
N GLN A 370 -7.29 -1.35 -8.19
CA GLN A 370 -7.64 -1.27 -6.75
C GLN A 370 -7.17 -2.52 -6.02
N TRP A 371 -7.22 -3.65 -6.73
CA TRP A 371 -6.83 -4.97 -6.26
C TRP A 371 -5.40 -5.31 -6.69
N PHE A 372 -4.70 -6.00 -5.82
CA PHE A 372 -3.44 -6.65 -6.09
C PHE A 372 -3.47 -8.06 -5.50
N TYR A 373 -2.94 -9.01 -6.26
CA TYR A 373 -2.82 -10.40 -5.86
C TYR A 373 -1.38 -10.83 -5.99
N PHE A 374 -0.92 -11.59 -5.00
CA PHE A 374 0.39 -12.21 -5.00
C PHE A 374 0.23 -13.67 -4.62
N ASP A 375 1.04 -14.53 -5.22
CA ASP A 375 1.21 -15.89 -4.74
C ASP A 375 2.62 -16.40 -5.06
N ALA A 376 3.05 -17.35 -4.24
CA ALA A 376 4.28 -18.12 -4.42
C ALA A 376 3.95 -19.63 -4.41
N LEU A 377 2.87 -20.03 -5.08
CA LEU A 377 2.39 -21.42 -5.08
C LEU A 377 3.39 -22.40 -5.71
N GLU A 378 4.31 -21.91 -6.55
CA GLU A 378 5.45 -22.68 -7.05
C GLU A 378 6.31 -23.30 -5.93
N CYS A 379 6.32 -22.71 -4.73
CA CYS A 379 7.02 -23.27 -3.58
C CYS A 379 6.47 -24.65 -3.16
N LEU A 380 5.24 -24.99 -3.54
CA LEU A 380 4.65 -26.30 -3.27
C LEU A 380 5.25 -27.42 -4.12
N ALA A 381 5.84 -27.08 -5.27
CA ALA A 381 6.51 -28.03 -6.16
C ALA A 381 7.99 -28.24 -5.81
N MET A 382 8.54 -27.48 -4.85
CA MET A 382 9.93 -27.63 -4.42
C MET A 382 10.14 -28.95 -3.66
N GLU A 383 11.36 -29.48 -3.75
CA GLU A 383 11.78 -30.64 -2.97
C GLU A 383 11.52 -30.43 -1.47
N GLY A 384 11.00 -31.45 -0.80
CA GLY A 384 10.49 -31.35 0.57
C GLY A 384 9.01 -30.99 0.63
N ALA A 385 8.60 -29.84 0.06
CA ALA A 385 7.21 -29.38 0.10
C ALA A 385 6.26 -30.25 -0.72
N ALA A 386 6.73 -30.77 -1.86
CA ALA A 386 5.94 -31.62 -2.75
C ALA A 386 5.55 -32.97 -2.13
N GLY A 387 6.29 -33.45 -1.13
CA GLY A 387 6.04 -34.72 -0.44
C GLY A 387 5.18 -34.61 0.81
N LEU A 388 4.81 -33.41 1.25
CA LEU A 388 4.06 -33.19 2.48
C LEU A 388 2.61 -33.69 2.34
N THR A 389 2.22 -34.59 3.21
CA THR A 389 0.86 -35.13 3.33
C THR A 389 0.00 -34.32 4.31
N GLN A 390 -1.30 -34.64 4.37
CA GLN A 390 -2.22 -34.07 5.36
C GLN A 390 -1.73 -34.32 6.80
N GLU A 391 -1.27 -35.54 7.09
CA GLU A 391 -0.73 -35.92 8.40
C GLU A 391 0.51 -35.10 8.78
N ASP A 392 1.42 -34.86 7.82
CA ASP A 392 2.61 -34.02 8.04
C ASP A 392 2.26 -32.56 8.37
N CYS A 393 1.11 -32.10 7.88
CA CYS A 393 0.62 -30.73 8.06
C CYS A 393 -0.30 -30.57 9.26
N GLU A 394 -0.55 -31.63 10.03
CA GLU A 394 -1.37 -31.54 11.24
C GLU A 394 -0.69 -30.70 12.33
N PRO A 395 -1.46 -29.95 13.15
CA PRO A 395 -0.89 -29.15 14.23
C PRO A 395 -0.25 -30.03 15.32
N VAL A 396 1.08 -30.11 15.35
CA VAL A 396 1.82 -31.00 16.29
C VAL A 396 1.79 -30.54 17.78
N SER A 397 1.13 -29.43 18.13
CA SER A 397 0.96 -29.01 19.54
C SER A 397 -0.05 -27.85 19.66
N PRO A 398 -0.48 -27.43 20.88
CA PRO A 398 -1.32 -26.24 21.06
C PRO A 398 -0.69 -24.95 20.49
N ARG A 399 0.60 -24.98 20.12
CA ARG A 399 1.32 -23.95 19.37
C ARG A 399 0.97 -23.87 17.86
N GLY A 400 -0.02 -24.62 17.37
CA GLY A 400 -0.52 -24.49 15.98
C GLY A 400 0.61 -24.47 14.95
N ARG A 401 1.54 -25.43 15.01
CA ARG A 401 2.62 -25.54 14.01
C ARG A 401 2.02 -25.92 12.66
N TRP A 402 1.53 -24.93 11.92
CA TRP A 402 1.15 -25.06 10.51
C TRP A 402 2.34 -24.86 9.55
N VAL A 403 3.55 -24.87 10.10
CA VAL A 403 4.76 -25.16 9.33
C VAL A 403 5.15 -26.56 9.81
N PRO A 404 5.05 -27.60 8.96
CA PRO A 404 5.65 -28.90 9.26
C PRO A 404 7.09 -28.67 9.71
N GLY A 405 7.65 -29.59 10.49
CA GLY A 405 8.99 -29.50 11.08
C GLY A 405 10.16 -29.45 10.07
N VAL A 406 10.08 -28.66 9.01
CA VAL A 406 11.19 -28.24 8.16
C VAL A 406 11.66 -26.90 8.70
N VAL A 407 12.44 -26.99 9.76
CA VAL A 407 13.47 -25.99 10.06
C VAL A 407 14.25 -25.84 8.76
N TRP A 408 14.19 -24.66 8.15
CA TRP A 408 15.17 -24.26 7.15
C TRP A 408 16.55 -24.42 7.79
N GLY A 409 17.23 -25.51 7.44
CA GLY A 409 18.62 -25.76 7.81
C GLY A 409 19.57 -24.97 6.92
#